data_AF-A0A517YU69-F1
#
_entry.id   AF-A0A517YU69-F1
#
_cell.length_a   1.000
_cell.length_b   1.000
_cell.length_c   1.000
_cell.angle_alpha   90.00
_cell.angle_beta   90.00
_cell.angle_gamma   90.00
#
_symmetry.space_group_name_H-M   'P 1'
#
loop_
_entity.id
_entity.type
_entity.pdbx_description
1 polymer ?
#
loop_
_entity_poly.entity_id
_entity_poly.type
_entity_poly.pdbx_seq_one_letter_code
_entity_poly.pdbx_strand_id
1 'polypeptide(L)'
;MKHPDAKPDCERCKGKGILDDGETSPVYIDCECTKRHKKGDEMSEIEDKKTYVFYGCSDDTFGEYNITNDDYDNCASNEPIRWRLKDSNGYGYFIDGQYSEKQSGCWSIRVEPIEENRNPNWPMRFANPSEYRATPYSMVLVVDAPCDATLVSLEREGGE
;
A
#
# COMPACT_ATOMS: atom_id res chain seq x y z
N MET A 1 -41.60 3.38 19.08
CA MET A 1 -40.39 3.61 18.25
C MET A 1 -39.89 5.00 18.59
N LYS A 2 -38.62 5.15 19.01
CA LYS A 2 -38.04 6.46 19.30
C LYS A 2 -37.60 7.10 17.98
N HIS A 3 -38.03 8.33 17.70
CA HIS A 3 -37.53 9.10 16.56
C HIS A 3 -36.07 9.52 16.82
N PRO A 4 -35.19 9.53 15.80
CA PRO A 4 -33.83 10.01 15.97
C PRO A 4 -33.83 11.52 16.18
N ASP A 5 -33.25 11.96 17.30
CA ASP A 5 -33.08 13.38 17.62
C ASP A 5 -32.24 14.07 16.54
N ALA A 6 -32.76 15.16 15.97
CA ALA A 6 -32.01 15.99 15.03
C ALA A 6 -30.83 16.65 15.78
N LYS A 7 -29.61 16.56 15.23
CA LYS A 7 -28.45 17.28 15.79
C LYS A 7 -28.66 18.81 15.62
N PRO A 8 -28.43 19.62 16.67
CA PRO A 8 -28.70 21.07 16.67
C PRO A 8 -27.78 21.91 15.78
N ASP A 9 -26.71 21.33 15.20
CA ASP A 9 -25.64 22.10 14.55
C ASP A 9 -25.55 22.02 13.02
N CYS A 10 -26.54 21.43 12.35
CA CYS A 10 -26.60 21.51 10.88
C CYS A 10 -26.95 22.94 10.44
N GLU A 11 -26.04 23.63 9.74
CA GLU A 11 -26.30 24.99 9.23
C GLU A 11 -27.53 25.09 8.31
N ARG A 12 -27.92 23.98 7.64
CA ARG A 12 -29.17 23.90 6.86
C ARG A 12 -30.44 23.73 7.73
N CYS A 13 -30.30 23.24 8.96
CA CYS A 13 -31.40 23.06 9.91
C CYS A 13 -31.51 24.21 10.92
N LYS A 14 -30.50 25.09 11.01
CA LYS A 14 -30.54 26.30 11.83
C LYS A 14 -31.63 27.24 11.29
N GLY A 15 -32.73 27.37 12.04
CA GLY A 15 -33.75 28.41 11.82
C GLY A 15 -35.10 27.97 11.27
N LYS A 16 -35.41 26.67 11.16
CA LYS A 16 -36.78 26.22 10.83
C LYS A 16 -37.29 25.29 11.93
N GLY A 17 -38.01 25.90 12.86
CA GLY A 17 -38.54 25.31 14.08
C GLY A 17 -39.35 24.03 13.83
N ILE A 18 -39.31 23.20 14.86
CA ILE A 18 -40.19 22.05 15.06
C ILE A 18 -41.63 22.58 15.15
N LEU A 19 -42.55 22.05 14.34
CA LEU A 19 -43.99 22.23 14.58
C LEU A 19 -44.42 21.15 15.59
N ASP A 20 -45.11 21.59 16.63
CA ASP A 20 -45.39 20.85 17.88
C ASP A 20 -46.55 19.84 17.77
N ASP A 21 -46.98 19.45 16.58
CA ASP A 21 -48.18 18.63 16.37
C ASP A 21 -47.96 17.26 15.71
N GLY A 22 -46.70 16.81 15.60
CA GLY A 22 -46.41 15.43 15.22
C GLY A 22 -46.64 15.10 13.74
N GLU A 23 -46.91 16.09 12.88
CA GLU A 23 -46.85 15.94 11.44
C GLU A 23 -45.49 16.42 10.91
N THR A 24 -44.76 15.52 10.23
CA THR A 24 -43.50 15.84 9.57
C THR A 24 -43.72 16.89 8.48
N SER A 25 -43.15 18.08 8.66
CA SER A 25 -43.03 19.07 7.59
C SER A 25 -42.31 18.46 6.38
N PRO A 26 -42.78 18.66 5.13
CA PRO A 26 -42.20 18.07 3.92
C PRO A 26 -40.77 18.57 3.63
N VAL A 27 -40.25 19.52 4.41
CA VAL A 27 -38.93 20.14 4.25
C VAL A 27 -37.78 19.22 4.69
N TYR A 28 -38.05 18.11 5.39
CA TYR A 28 -37.01 17.21 5.91
C TYR A 28 -36.77 15.94 5.09
N ILE A 29 -37.54 15.69 4.03
CA ILE A 29 -37.40 14.46 3.23
C ILE A 29 -36.11 14.46 2.39
N ASP A 30 -35.53 15.63 2.10
CA ASP A 30 -34.33 15.78 1.26
C ASP A 30 -33.10 16.37 1.99
N CYS A 31 -33.08 16.41 3.32
CA CYS A 31 -31.86 16.73 4.07
C CYS A 31 -30.92 15.51 4.04
N GLU A 32 -29.84 15.55 3.26
CA GLU A 32 -28.81 14.49 3.23
C GLU A 32 -28.15 14.20 4.59
N CYS A 33 -28.44 15.04 5.57
CA CYS A 33 -28.13 14.98 6.99
C CYS A 33 -28.59 13.65 7.63
N THR A 34 -29.78 13.17 7.29
CA THR A 34 -30.35 11.92 7.82
C THR A 34 -29.82 10.68 7.11
N LYS A 35 -29.22 10.83 5.91
CA LYS A 35 -28.60 9.74 5.16
C LYS A 35 -27.19 9.38 5.66
N ARG A 36 -26.58 10.20 6.53
CA ARG A 36 -25.22 9.99 7.06
C ARG A 36 -25.11 9.07 8.27
N HIS A 37 -26.18 8.44 8.73
CA HIS A 37 -26.12 7.54 9.88
C HIS A 37 -26.40 6.08 9.51
N LYS A 38 -25.52 5.46 8.69
CA LYS A 38 -25.23 4.01 8.71
C LYS A 38 -23.85 3.68 8.12
N LYS A 39 -22.79 4.04 8.83
CA LYS A 39 -21.62 3.15 9.03
C LYS A 39 -20.91 3.69 10.26
N GLY A 40 -20.66 2.81 11.23
CA GLY A 40 -20.06 3.19 12.51
C GLY A 40 -18.78 3.97 12.31
N ASP A 41 -18.50 4.84 13.28
CA ASP A 41 -17.20 5.45 13.51
C ASP A 41 -16.15 4.35 13.67
N GLU A 42 -15.61 3.87 12.55
CA GLU A 42 -14.30 3.27 12.48
C GLU A 42 -13.38 4.43 12.09
N MET A 43 -12.67 4.97 13.08
CA MET A 43 -11.55 5.88 12.84
C MET A 43 -10.60 5.16 11.89
N SER A 44 -10.68 5.48 10.60
CA SER A 44 -9.62 5.10 9.68
C SER A 44 -8.42 5.96 10.05
N GLU A 45 -7.51 5.44 10.85
CA GLU A 45 -6.11 5.79 10.70
C GLU A 45 -5.83 5.61 9.21
N ILE A 46 -5.67 6.71 8.49
CA ILE A 46 -5.03 6.65 7.20
C ILE A 46 -3.61 6.27 7.56
N GLU A 47 -3.31 4.97 7.57
CA GLU A 47 -1.95 4.47 7.67
C GLU A 47 -1.17 5.14 6.56
N ASP A 48 -0.37 6.16 6.90
CA ASP A 48 0.57 6.75 5.97
C ASP A 48 1.54 5.63 5.59
N LYS A 49 1.33 5.08 4.40
CA LYS A 49 2.07 3.95 3.85
C LYS A 49 2.66 4.31 2.50
N LYS A 50 3.76 3.63 2.19
CA LYS A 50 4.43 3.65 0.89
C LYS A 50 4.28 2.28 0.25
N THR A 51 3.76 2.27 -0.98
CA THR A 51 3.66 1.04 -1.78
C THR A 51 4.88 0.93 -2.68
N TYR A 52 5.75 -0.02 -2.39
CA TYR A 52 6.92 -0.36 -3.21
C TYR A 52 6.56 -1.49 -4.18
N VAL A 53 7.05 -1.41 -5.42
CA VAL A 53 6.75 -2.40 -6.47
C VAL A 53 8.05 -2.93 -7.07
N PHE A 54 8.33 -4.21 -6.84
CA PHE A 54 9.55 -4.88 -7.29
C PHE A 54 9.28 -5.83 -8.45
N TYR A 55 10.10 -5.76 -9.49
CA TYR A 55 10.13 -6.71 -10.60
C TYR A 55 11.47 -6.65 -11.34
N GLY A 56 11.68 -7.55 -12.29
CA GLY A 56 12.86 -7.56 -13.15
C GLY A 56 12.58 -7.17 -14.60
N CYS A 57 13.58 -6.61 -15.26
CA CYS A 57 13.57 -6.28 -16.68
C CYS A 57 14.77 -6.92 -17.38
N SER A 58 14.51 -7.53 -18.54
CA SER A 58 15.46 -8.42 -19.22
C SER A 58 15.92 -9.55 -18.30
N ASP A 59 17.07 -10.12 -18.59
CA ASP A 59 17.94 -10.94 -17.75
C ASP A 59 18.95 -10.13 -16.92
N ASP A 60 18.98 -8.81 -17.09
CA ASP A 60 20.01 -7.92 -16.53
C ASP A 60 19.63 -7.22 -15.22
N THR A 61 18.37 -6.79 -15.09
CA THR A 61 18.00 -5.81 -14.06
C THR A 61 16.88 -6.27 -13.14
N PHE A 62 16.99 -5.88 -11.86
CA PHE A 62 15.94 -6.04 -10.85
C PHE A 62 15.90 -4.81 -9.95
N GLY A 63 14.71 -4.31 -9.66
CA GLY A 63 14.56 -3.02 -8.99
C GLY A 63 13.17 -2.73 -8.46
N GLU A 64 13.02 -1.52 -7.96
CA GLU A 64 11.77 -0.95 -7.47
C GLU A 64 11.32 0.22 -8.34
N TYR A 65 10.11 0.11 -8.90
CA TYR A 65 9.67 0.96 -10.02
C TYR A 65 8.45 1.85 -9.72
N ASN A 66 7.98 1.91 -8.47
CA ASN A 66 6.83 2.76 -8.13
C ASN A 66 7.23 4.03 -7.37
N ILE A 67 8.18 3.95 -6.44
CA ILE A 67 8.56 5.10 -5.59
C ILE A 67 9.92 5.66 -5.98
N THR A 68 10.94 4.81 -5.98
CA THR A 68 12.33 5.18 -6.23
C THR A 68 12.66 5.16 -7.71
N ASN A 69 12.00 4.28 -8.48
CA ASN A 69 12.31 4.02 -9.88
C ASN A 69 13.81 3.74 -10.08
N ASP A 70 14.35 2.90 -9.19
CA ASP A 70 15.75 2.49 -9.14
C ASP A 70 15.84 0.97 -9.32
N ASP A 71 16.78 0.54 -10.14
CA ASP A 71 17.11 -0.85 -10.38
C ASP A 71 18.62 -1.04 -10.25
N TYR A 72 19.06 -2.28 -10.16
CA TYR A 72 20.48 -2.59 -10.32
C TYR A 72 20.65 -3.46 -11.57
N ASP A 73 21.68 -3.15 -12.35
CA ASP A 73 22.08 -3.89 -13.54
C ASP A 73 23.26 -4.79 -13.17
N ASN A 74 23.04 -6.10 -13.18
CA ASN A 74 24.08 -7.09 -12.90
C ASN A 74 24.74 -7.62 -14.19
N CYS A 75 24.45 -7.03 -15.36
CA CYS A 75 24.96 -7.38 -16.68
C CYS A 75 24.84 -8.87 -17.00
N ALA A 76 23.67 -9.45 -16.76
CA ALA A 76 23.35 -10.88 -16.92
C ALA A 76 24.34 -11.82 -16.21
N SER A 77 24.97 -11.37 -15.10
CA SER A 77 25.91 -12.20 -14.34
C SER A 77 25.24 -13.41 -13.67
N ASN A 78 23.91 -13.45 -13.63
CA ASN A 78 23.09 -14.39 -12.86
C ASN A 78 23.29 -14.31 -11.34
N GLU A 79 24.04 -13.34 -10.83
CA GLU A 79 24.11 -13.11 -9.39
C GLU A 79 22.79 -12.49 -8.89
N PRO A 80 22.31 -12.87 -7.68
CA PRO A 80 21.13 -12.25 -7.09
C PRO A 80 21.33 -10.74 -6.93
N ILE A 81 20.26 -9.97 -7.12
CA ILE A 81 20.24 -8.53 -6.82
C ILE A 81 19.45 -8.34 -5.54
N ARG A 82 20.10 -7.78 -4.51
CA ARG A 82 19.51 -7.68 -3.17
C ARG A 82 19.19 -6.24 -2.76
N TRP A 83 18.00 -6.08 -2.20
CA TRP A 83 17.50 -4.82 -1.64
C TRP A 83 17.18 -4.97 -0.16
N ARG A 84 17.38 -3.91 0.61
CA ARG A 84 16.95 -3.81 2.01
C ARG A 84 15.90 -2.72 2.14
N LEU A 85 14.69 -3.11 2.53
CA LEU A 85 13.58 -2.22 2.84
C LEU A 85 13.33 -2.24 4.34
N LYS A 86 13.49 -1.11 5.03
CA LYS A 86 13.33 -1.01 6.50
C LYS A 86 12.67 0.29 6.94
N ASP A 87 11.92 0.23 8.04
CA ASP A 87 11.39 1.41 8.74
C ASP A 87 12.48 2.12 9.58
N SER A 88 12.10 3.23 10.23
CA SER A 88 13.01 3.98 11.11
C SER A 88 13.47 3.21 12.35
N ASN A 89 12.75 2.17 12.73
CA ASN A 89 13.07 1.31 13.87
C ASN A 89 13.96 0.11 13.48
N GLY A 90 14.27 -0.05 12.18
CA GLY A 90 15.11 -1.12 11.65
C GLY A 90 14.36 -2.41 11.31
N TYR A 91 13.03 -2.44 11.43
CA TYR A 91 12.21 -3.58 11.04
C TYR A 91 11.99 -3.55 9.54
N GLY A 92 12.00 -4.73 8.91
CA GLY A 92 11.76 -4.82 7.48
C GLY A 92 12.26 -6.11 6.88
N TYR A 93 12.56 -6.06 5.58
CA TYR A 93 12.87 -7.22 4.77
C TYR A 93 14.07 -7.00 3.87
N PHE A 94 14.81 -8.08 3.62
CA PHE A 94 15.57 -8.22 2.39
C PHE A 94 14.66 -8.73 1.27
N ILE A 95 14.83 -8.17 0.09
CA ILE A 95 14.09 -8.52 -1.13
C ILE A 95 15.12 -8.81 -2.21
N ASP A 96 15.16 -10.07 -2.65
CA ASP A 96 16.08 -10.53 -3.69
C ASP A 96 15.34 -10.76 -5.00
N GLY A 97 15.93 -10.29 -6.09
CA GLY A 97 15.64 -10.77 -7.44
C GLY A 97 16.68 -11.77 -7.88
N GLN A 98 16.24 -12.92 -8.40
CA GLN A 98 17.11 -13.91 -9.03
C GLN A 98 16.54 -14.29 -10.40
N TYR A 99 17.30 -14.01 -11.46
CA TYR A 99 16.99 -14.49 -12.80
C TYR A 99 17.32 -15.98 -12.93
N SER A 100 16.41 -16.74 -13.55
CA SER A 100 16.55 -18.19 -13.72
C SER A 100 16.74 -18.55 -15.19
N GLU A 101 17.92 -18.26 -15.73
CA GLU A 101 18.26 -18.48 -17.15
C GLU A 101 18.02 -19.94 -17.59
N LYS A 102 18.44 -20.92 -16.77
CA LYS A 102 18.44 -22.34 -17.14
C LYS A 102 17.13 -23.07 -16.90
N GLN A 103 16.15 -22.47 -16.24
CA GLN A 103 14.90 -23.16 -15.90
C GLN A 103 13.70 -22.53 -16.59
N SER A 104 13.46 -21.24 -16.35
CA SER A 104 12.23 -20.56 -16.80
C SER A 104 12.49 -19.36 -17.69
N GLY A 105 13.71 -18.79 -17.68
CA GLY A 105 13.96 -17.48 -18.29
C GLY A 105 13.18 -16.35 -17.61
N CYS A 106 12.83 -16.54 -16.33
CA CYS A 106 12.02 -15.61 -15.55
C CYS A 106 12.74 -15.17 -14.27
N TRP A 107 12.31 -14.02 -13.74
CA TRP A 107 12.70 -13.57 -12.42
C TRP A 107 11.92 -14.28 -11.31
N SER A 108 12.63 -14.72 -10.29
CA SER A 108 12.08 -15.13 -9.00
C SER A 108 12.35 -14.04 -7.97
N ILE A 109 11.41 -13.88 -7.03
CA ILE A 109 11.52 -12.90 -5.95
C ILE A 109 11.51 -13.64 -4.61
N ARG A 110 12.49 -13.37 -3.74
CA ARG A 110 12.55 -13.88 -2.37
C ARG A 110 12.41 -12.73 -1.38
N VAL A 111 11.74 -13.01 -0.27
CA VAL A 111 11.54 -12.05 0.83
C VAL A 111 11.93 -12.72 2.13
N GLU A 112 12.81 -12.09 2.91
CA GLU A 112 13.23 -12.57 4.23
C GLU A 112 13.26 -11.41 5.23
N PRO A 113 12.84 -11.61 6.49
CA PRO A 113 12.98 -10.59 7.53
C PRO A 113 14.45 -10.22 7.75
N ILE A 114 14.72 -8.95 8.05
CA ILE A 114 16.09 -8.50 8.37
C ILE A 114 16.61 -9.13 9.68
N GLU A 115 15.71 -9.41 10.62
CA GLU A 115 16.04 -10.00 11.92
C GLU A 115 15.11 -11.18 12.24
N GLU A 116 15.68 -12.29 12.72
CA GLU A 116 15.00 -13.57 12.96
C GLU A 116 13.72 -13.47 13.82
N ASN A 117 13.74 -12.59 14.83
CA ASN A 117 12.65 -12.46 15.82
C ASN A 117 11.80 -11.19 15.61
N ARG A 118 11.98 -10.51 14.47
CA ARG A 118 11.32 -9.23 14.17
C ARG A 118 10.82 -9.23 12.74
N ASN A 119 9.82 -10.05 12.49
CA ASN A 119 9.08 -10.06 11.23
C ASN A 119 7.92 -9.06 11.32
N PRO A 120 8.00 -7.89 10.66
CA PRO A 120 6.86 -6.99 10.63
C PRO A 120 5.67 -7.65 9.92
N ASN A 121 4.46 -7.10 10.07
CA ASN A 121 3.26 -7.61 9.38
C ASN A 121 2.85 -6.66 8.25
N TRP A 122 3.80 -6.29 7.40
CA TRP A 122 3.52 -5.39 6.27
C TRP A 122 2.74 -6.14 5.20
N PRO A 123 1.61 -5.59 4.70
CA PRO A 123 0.87 -6.23 3.63
C PRO A 123 1.75 -6.42 2.38
N MET A 124 1.80 -7.66 1.88
CA MET A 124 2.51 -8.00 0.66
C MET A 124 1.63 -8.84 -0.26
N ARG A 125 1.79 -8.67 -1.57
CA ARG A 125 1.07 -9.46 -2.58
C ARG A 125 1.90 -9.59 -3.84
N PHE A 126 1.70 -10.70 -4.55
CA PHE A 126 2.08 -10.79 -5.95
C PHE A 126 0.96 -10.21 -6.82
N ALA A 127 1.34 -9.46 -7.86
CA ALA A 127 0.39 -8.83 -8.77
C ALA A 127 0.62 -9.25 -10.22
N ASN A 128 -0.37 -9.01 -11.09
CA ASN A 128 -0.21 -9.26 -12.51
C ASN A 128 0.75 -8.22 -13.12
N PRO A 129 1.72 -8.62 -13.97
CA PRO A 129 2.65 -7.68 -14.59
C PRO A 129 1.98 -6.53 -15.36
N SER A 130 0.82 -6.79 -15.95
CA SER A 130 0.06 -5.78 -16.70
C SER A 130 -0.45 -4.61 -15.85
N GLU A 131 -0.57 -4.79 -14.53
CA GLU A 131 -0.98 -3.72 -13.61
C GLU A 131 0.14 -2.68 -13.39
N TYR A 132 1.41 -3.05 -13.58
CA TYR A 132 2.58 -2.25 -13.19
C TYR A 132 3.56 -1.99 -14.34
N ARG A 133 3.13 -2.14 -15.60
CA ARG A 133 3.99 -2.02 -16.80
C ARG A 133 5.24 -2.92 -16.76
N ALA A 134 5.21 -3.97 -15.94
CA ALA A 134 6.28 -4.93 -15.82
C ALA A 134 6.29 -5.88 -17.02
N THR A 135 7.42 -6.55 -17.23
CA THR A 135 7.55 -7.51 -18.32
C THR A 135 6.71 -8.77 -18.02
N PRO A 136 6.05 -9.39 -19.02
CA PRO A 136 5.14 -10.51 -18.77
C PRO A 136 5.80 -11.75 -18.15
N TYR A 137 7.12 -11.88 -18.26
CA TYR A 137 7.90 -12.98 -17.70
C TYR A 137 8.42 -12.69 -16.29
N SER A 138 8.26 -11.47 -15.77
CA SER A 138 8.65 -11.14 -14.40
C SER A 138 7.48 -11.36 -13.44
N MET A 139 7.78 -11.91 -12.27
CA MET A 139 6.90 -11.75 -11.12
C MET A 139 6.91 -10.28 -10.66
N VAL A 140 5.81 -9.81 -10.08
CA VAL A 140 5.72 -8.47 -9.47
C VAL A 140 5.38 -8.64 -7.99
N LEU A 141 6.26 -8.20 -7.11
CA LEU A 141 6.01 -8.12 -5.67
C LEU A 141 5.59 -6.69 -5.32
N VAL A 142 4.46 -6.55 -4.62
CA VAL A 142 4.00 -5.27 -4.09
C VAL A 142 4.05 -5.32 -2.58
N VAL A 143 4.69 -4.33 -1.96
CA VAL A 143 4.89 -4.22 -0.51
C VAL A 143 4.34 -2.89 -0.03
N ASP A 144 3.38 -2.94 0.88
CA ASP A 144 2.86 -1.76 1.58
C ASP A 144 3.62 -1.59 2.90
N ALA A 145 4.61 -0.70 2.91
CA ALA A 145 5.46 -0.43 4.07
C ALA A 145 5.08 0.90 4.75
N PRO A 146 5.49 1.12 6.02
CA PRO A 146 5.35 2.41 6.70
C PRO A 146 5.90 3.60 5.89
N CYS A 147 5.33 4.79 6.05
CA CYS A 147 5.77 5.98 5.30
C CYS A 147 7.21 6.41 5.57
N ASP A 148 7.78 6.05 6.72
CA ASP A 148 9.17 6.31 7.07
C ASP A 148 10.13 5.24 6.53
N ALA A 149 9.62 4.24 5.81
CA ALA A 149 10.46 3.20 5.22
C ALA A 149 11.45 3.76 4.20
N THR A 150 12.62 3.13 4.19
CA THR A 150 13.78 3.43 3.35
C THR A 150 14.20 2.17 2.61
N LEU A 151 14.60 2.35 1.35
CA LEU A 151 15.02 1.28 0.45
C LEU A 151 16.46 1.53 0.03
N VAL A 152 17.31 0.51 0.13
CA VAL A 152 18.71 0.57 -0.33
C VAL A 152 19.09 -0.68 -1.10
N SER A 153 19.83 -0.52 -2.20
CA SER A 153 20.46 -1.61 -2.95
C SER A 153 21.74 -2.05 -2.23
N LEU A 154 21.88 -3.33 -1.92
CA LEU A 154 23.07 -3.85 -1.24
C LEU A 154 24.27 -4.00 -2.17
N GLU A 155 24.04 -4.14 -3.47
CA GLU A 155 25.12 -4.18 -4.47
C GLU A 155 25.90 -2.85 -4.53
N ARG A 156 25.25 -1.76 -4.10
CA ARG A 156 25.86 -0.42 -4.01
C ARG A 156 26.47 -0.12 -2.64
N GLU A 157 26.06 -0.83 -1.58
CA GLU A 157 26.64 -0.67 -0.24
C GLU A 157 28.01 -1.36 -0.09
N GLY A 158 28.30 -2.39 -0.91
CA GLY A 158 29.56 -3.16 -0.86
C GLY A 158 30.77 -2.51 -1.53
N GLY A 159 30.68 -1.24 -1.93
CA GLY A 159 31.73 -0.49 -2.62
C GLY A 159 32.60 0.38 -1.70
N GLU A 160 33.07 -0.15 -0.57
CA GLU A 160 34.11 0.46 0.28
C GLU A 160 35.43 -0.33 0.24
#